data_AF-A0A392TF58-F1
#
_entry.id   AF-A0A392TF58-F1
#
_cell.length_a   1.000
_cell.length_b   1.000
_cell.length_c   1.000
_cell.angle_alpha   90.00
_cell.angle_beta   90.00
_cell.angle_gamma   90.00
#
_symmetry.space_group_name_H-M   'P 1'
#
loop_
_entity.id
_entity.type
_entity.pdbx_description
1 polymer ?
#
loop_
_entity_poly.entity_id
_entity_poly.type
_entity_poly.pdbx_seq_one_letter_code
_entity_poly.pdbx_strand_id
1 'polypeptide(L)' 'ERSTKTPGVLQLDKETAYLKEIDVLKLKLAEKATMEAKVKKVCDFCQEDHLNGHCTPKGNTEEANYA' A
#
# COMPACT_ATOMS: atom_id res chain seq x y z
N GLU A 1 -2.17 33.73 -33.91
CA GLU A 1 -1.18 32.65 -33.71
C GLU A 1 -1.87 31.30 -33.91
N ARG A 2 -1.52 30.54 -34.95
CA ARG A 2 -2.09 29.20 -35.18
C ARG A 2 -1.26 28.22 -34.37
N SER A 3 -1.83 27.64 -33.31
CA SER A 3 -1.13 26.67 -32.46
C SER A 3 -0.58 25.52 -33.33
N THR A 4 0.73 25.45 -33.45
CA THR A 4 1.48 24.51 -34.31
C THR A 4 1.71 23.15 -33.66
N LYS A 5 0.98 22.80 -32.60
CA LYS A 5 1.15 21.51 -31.92
C LYS A 5 0.66 20.37 -32.82
N THR A 6 1.61 19.68 -33.44
CA THR A 6 1.39 18.45 -34.20
C THR A 6 0.75 17.39 -33.28
N PRO A 7 -0.29 16.66 -33.72
CA PRO A 7 -1.02 15.70 -32.89
C PRO A 7 -0.15 14.66 -32.17
N GLY A 8 0.98 14.25 -32.76
CA GLY A 8 1.94 13.33 -32.15
C GLY A 8 2.68 13.89 -30.92
N VAL A 9 2.93 15.20 -30.87
CA VAL A 9 3.55 15.85 -29.71
C VAL A 9 2.60 15.82 -28.51
N LEU A 10 1.29 16.04 -28.76
CA LEU A 10 0.27 15.94 -27.71
C LEU A 10 0.08 14.50 -27.20
N GLN A 11 0.37 13.48 -28.00
CA GLN A 11 0.39 12.08 -27.54
C GLN A 11 1.61 11.80 -26.67
N LEU A 12 2.81 12.23 -27.08
CA LEU A 12 4.04 12.10 -26.29
C LEU A 12 3.93 12.84 -24.94
N ASP A 13 3.31 14.02 -24.92
CA ASP A 13 3.05 14.78 -23.69
C ASP A 13 2.16 13.98 -22.70
N LYS A 14 1.15 13.27 -23.21
CA LYS A 14 0.26 12.43 -22.38
C LYS A 14 0.97 11.19 -21.86
N GLU A 15 1.72 10.48 -22.70
CA GLU A 15 2.51 9.32 -22.28
C GLU A 15 3.54 9.70 -21.22
N THR A 16 4.21 10.84 -21.40
CA THR A 16 5.15 11.41 -20.43
C THR A 16 4.46 11.76 -19.11
N ALA A 17 3.25 12.34 -19.16
CA ALA A 17 2.48 12.66 -17.97
C ALA A 17 2.14 11.38 -17.17
N TYR A 18 1.69 10.33 -17.83
CA TYR A 18 1.38 9.05 -17.17
C TYR A 18 2.61 8.40 -16.55
N LEU A 19 3.77 8.42 -17.23
CA LEU A 19 5.01 7.89 -16.66
C LEU A 19 5.41 8.61 -15.38
N LYS A 20 5.31 9.95 -15.36
CA LYS A 20 5.57 10.73 -14.13
C LYS A 20 4.58 10.42 -13.01
N GLU A 21 3.31 10.22 -13.35
CA GLU A 21 2.30 9.86 -12.36
C GLU A 21 2.56 8.48 -11.74
N ILE A 22 2.98 7.50 -12.56
CA ILE A 22 3.41 6.18 -12.10
C ILE A 22 4.59 6.28 -11.14
N ASP A 23 5.60 7.10 -11.45
CA ASP A 23 6.77 7.27 -10.59
C ASP A 23 6.40 7.90 -9.24
N VAL A 24 5.50 8.89 -9.24
CA VAL A 24 4.97 9.49 -8.01
C VAL A 24 4.20 8.44 -7.19
N LEU A 25 3.38 7.61 -7.83
CA LEU A 25 2.62 6.55 -7.14
C LEU A 25 3.55 5.49 -6.54
N LYS A 26 4.61 5.09 -7.25
CA LYS A 26 5.64 4.17 -6.74
C LYS A 26 6.34 4.74 -5.50
N LEU A 27 6.69 6.04 -5.51
CA LEU A 27 7.30 6.69 -4.37
C LEU A 27 6.37 6.67 -3.15
N LYS A 28 5.09 7.04 -3.32
CA LYS A 28 4.08 7.00 -2.26
C LYS A 28 3.88 5.60 -1.68
N LEU A 29 3.92 4.57 -2.52
CA LEU A 29 3.82 3.18 -2.05
C LEU A 29 5.05 2.77 -1.23
N ALA A 30 6.26 3.16 -1.63
CA ALA A 30 7.47 2.90 -0.85
C ALA A 30 7.45 3.62 0.51
N GLU A 31 6.95 4.86 0.55
CA GLU A 31 6.76 5.61 1.79
C GLU A 31 5.72 4.95 2.71
N LYS A 32 4.58 4.53 2.16
CA LYS A 32 3.54 3.78 2.90
C LYS A 32 4.09 2.47 3.47
N ALA A 33 4.79 1.67 2.67
CA ALA A 33 5.38 0.41 3.12
C ALA A 33 6.40 0.65 4.25
N THR A 34 7.18 1.72 4.17
CA THR A 34 8.12 2.12 5.22
C THR A 34 7.39 2.57 6.50
N MET A 35 6.27 3.29 6.37
CA MET A 35 5.45 3.67 7.52
C MET A 35 4.78 2.46 8.16
N GLU A 36 4.19 1.55 7.38
CA GLU A 36 3.58 0.32 7.90
C GLU A 36 4.62 -0.56 8.61
N ALA A 37 5.85 -0.67 8.08
CA ALA A 37 6.93 -1.38 8.74
C ALA A 37 7.39 -0.73 10.06
N LYS A 38 7.28 0.60 10.18
CA LYS A 38 7.58 1.34 11.43
C LYS A 38 6.43 1.25 12.44
N VAL A 39 5.21 1.01 11.99
CA VAL A 39 4.04 0.78 12.83
C VAL A 39 4.05 -0.68 13.28
N LYS A 40 5.05 -1.04 14.10
CA LYS A 40 4.95 -2.22 14.96
C LYS A 40 3.82 -1.97 15.95
N LYS A 41 2.64 -2.49 15.65
CA LYS A 41 1.54 -2.54 16.61
C LYS A 41 1.74 -3.81 17.43
N VAL A 42 2.05 -3.62 18.70
CA VAL A 42 1.91 -4.68 19.70
C VAL A 42 0.44 -5.07 19.69
N CYS A 43 0.16 -6.36 19.53
CA CYS A 43 -1.22 -6.82 19.57
C CYS A 43 -1.72 -6.84 21.02
N ASP A 44 -2.83 -6.18 21.32
CA ASP A 44 -3.41 -6.15 22.67
C ASP A 44 -3.82 -7.54 23.18
N PHE A 45 -4.03 -8.51 22.28
CA PHE A 45 -4.46 -9.87 22.62
C PHE A 45 -3.31 -10.80 23.03
N CYS A 46 -2.21 -10.83 22.26
CA CYS A 46 -1.09 -11.74 22.49
C CYS A 46 0.21 -11.04 22.92
N GLN A 47 0.22 -9.70 22.98
CA GLN A 47 1.38 -8.86 23.32
C GLN A 47 2.61 -9.07 22.41
N GLU A 48 2.44 -9.71 21.26
CA GLU A 48 3.51 -9.87 20.26
C GLU A 48 3.49 -8.78 19.20
N ASP A 49 4.64 -8.54 18.58
CA ASP A 49 4.79 -7.63 17.45
C ASP A 49 4.08 -8.20 16.22
N HIS A 50 3.07 -7.50 15.70
CA HIS A 50 2.39 -7.87 14.46
C HIS A 50 2.46 -6.74 13.44
N LEU A 51 2.76 -7.09 12.19
CA LEU A 51 2.84 -6.15 11.06
C LEU A 51 1.55 -5.35 10.83
N ASN A 52 0.40 -5.85 11.31
CA ASN A 52 -0.89 -5.17 11.18
C ASN A 52 -1.62 -4.96 12.52
N GLY A 53 -1.01 -5.29 13.66
CA GLY A 53 -1.61 -5.21 15.00
C GLY A 53 -2.80 -6.16 15.27
N HIS A 54 -3.29 -6.87 14.25
CA HIS A 54 -4.38 -7.83 14.38
C HIS A 54 -3.82 -9.24 14.56
N CYS A 55 -4.04 -9.84 15.73
CA CYS A 55 -3.87 -11.27 15.91
C CYS A 55 -5.15 -11.96 15.43
N THR A 56 -5.04 -12.89 14.51
CA THR A 56 -6.13 -13.85 14.30
C THR A 56 -6.10 -14.79 15.49
N PRO A 57 -7.16 -14.86 16.33
CA PRO A 57 -7.21 -15.85 17.39
C PRO A 57 -7.08 -17.21 16.72
N LYS A 58 -5.98 -17.91 16.97
CA LYS A 58 -5.86 -19.31 16.62
C LYS A 58 -6.85 -20.00 17.54
N GLY A 59 -8.07 -20.22 17.05
CA GLY A 59 -9.13 -20.90 17.80
C GLY A 59 -8.50 -22.14 18.40
N ASN A 60 -8.46 -22.20 19.73
CA ASN A 60 -8.04 -23.42 20.39
C ASN A 60 -9.04 -24.48 19.93
N THR A 61 -8.55 -25.60 19.42
CA THR A 61 -9.37 -26.78 19.17
C THR A 61 -9.64 -27.51 20.50
N GLU A 62 -9.81 -26.76 21.60
CA GLU A 62 -9.95 -27.28 22.96
C GLU A 62 -11.27 -26.86 23.63
N GLU A 63 -12.02 -25.91 23.05
CA GLU A 63 -13.43 -25.66 23.40
C GLU A 63 -14.38 -26.66 22.70
N ALA A 64 -14.04 -27.94 22.76
CA ALA A 64 -14.94 -29.05 22.40
C ALA A 64 -15.11 -30.06 23.55
N ASN A 65 -14.57 -29.74 24.75
CA ASN A 65 -14.58 -30.64 25.91
C ASN A 65 -15.22 -30.03 27.17
N TYR A 66 -16.19 -29.13 27.02
CA TYR A 66 -17.17 -28.90 28.07
C TYR A 66 -18.57 -29.10 27.49
N ALA A 67 -19.23 -30.12 28.06
CA ALA A 67 -20.54 -30.65 27.74
C ALA A 67 -21.68 -29.64 27.84
#